data_AF-A0A6N8HLT0-F1
#
_entry.id   AF-A0A6N8HLT0-F1
#
_cell.length_a   1.000
_cell.length_b   1.000
_cell.length_c   1.000
_cell.angle_alpha   90.00
_cell.angle_beta   90.00
_cell.angle_gamma   90.00
#
_symmetry.space_group_name_H-M   'P 1'
#
loop_
_entity.id
_entity.type
_entity.pdbx_description
1 polymer ?
#
loop_
_entity_poly.entity_id
_entity_poly.type
_entity_poly.pdbx_seq_one_letter_code
_entity_poly.pdbx_strand_id
1 'polypeptide(L)'
;MIDLHRHILPGFADGQPAMAASLKIASEASKQGITSIIAAPHHPIDSESGYNAILDSVRDMNEQLKASQIPVEILPGQGTRIHGI
;
A
#
# COMPACT_ATOMS: atom_id res chain seq x y z
N MET A 1 -15.16 5.97 0.26
CA MET A 1 -14.81 5.53 -1.13
C MET A 1 -13.57 4.64 -1.05
N ILE A 2 -13.40 3.68 -1.96
CA ILE A 2 -12.26 2.73 -1.95
C ILE A 2 -11.38 2.97 -3.18
N ASP A 3 -10.08 3.19 -2.99
CA ASP A 3 -9.08 3.18 -4.07
C ASP A 3 -8.54 1.75 -4.23
N LEU A 4 -8.63 1.19 -5.44
CA LEU A 4 -8.32 -0.22 -5.69
C LEU A 4 -6.87 -0.43 -6.17
N HIS A 5 -6.11 0.63 -6.47
CA HIS A 5 -4.78 0.46 -7.05
C HIS A 5 -3.83 1.60 -6.68
N ARG A 6 -2.98 1.35 -5.66
CA ARG A 6 -1.99 2.33 -5.22
C ARG A 6 -0.65 1.71 -4.83
N HIS A 7 0.43 2.35 -5.27
CA HIS A 7 1.79 2.11 -4.76
C HIS A 7 2.01 2.92 -3.48
N ILE A 8 1.38 2.48 -2.39
CA ILE A 8 1.41 3.19 -1.10
C ILE A 8 2.34 2.55 -0.07
N LEU A 9 2.65 1.25 -0.23
CA LEU A 9 3.60 0.56 0.66
C LEU A 9 5.02 1.07 0.39
N PRO A 10 5.84 1.34 1.43
CA PRO A 10 7.26 1.65 1.26
C PRO A 10 8.11 0.39 1.02
N GLY A 11 9.07 0.44 0.09
CA GLY A 11 10.12 -0.58 -0.04
C GLY A 11 9.81 -1.81 -0.90
N PHE A 12 8.67 -1.85 -1.60
CA PHE A 12 8.21 -2.94 -2.47
C PHE A 12 8.36 -2.68 -3.97
N ALA A 13 9.04 -1.61 -4.41
CA ALA A 13 9.48 -1.39 -5.79
C ALA A 13 10.46 -0.21 -5.90
N ASP A 14 11.20 -0.16 -7.01
CA ASP A 14 11.98 1.01 -7.40
C ASP A 14 11.07 2.25 -7.55
N GLY A 15 11.45 3.35 -6.89
CA GLY A 15 10.70 4.61 -6.93
C GLY A 15 9.49 4.71 -5.99
N GLN A 16 9.30 3.76 -5.07
CA GLN A 16 8.24 3.86 -4.08
C GLN A 16 8.48 4.95 -3.03
N PRO A 17 7.39 5.55 -2.50
CA PRO A 17 7.49 6.61 -1.50
C PRO A 17 8.19 6.12 -0.22
N ALA A 18 9.05 6.97 0.34
CA ALA A 18 9.42 6.85 1.74
C ALA A 18 8.15 6.95 2.60
N MET A 19 8.15 6.40 3.82
CA MET A 19 6.98 6.42 4.72
C MET A 19 6.28 7.78 4.79
N ALA A 20 7.06 8.88 4.89
CA ALA A 20 6.52 10.24 4.89
C ALA A 20 5.70 10.59 3.63
N ALA A 21 6.13 10.14 2.45
CA ALA A 21 5.40 10.34 1.21
C ALA A 21 4.14 9.47 1.14
N SER A 22 4.16 8.24 1.67
CA SER A 22 2.97 7.40 1.79
C SER A 22 1.90 8.04 2.68
N LEU A 23 2.30 8.64 3.80
CA LEU A 23 1.38 9.38 4.67
C LEU A 23 0.78 10.60 4.00
N LYS A 24 1.59 11.34 3.21
CA LYS A 24 1.09 12.47 2.42
C LYS A 24 0.03 12.02 1.42
N ILE A 25 0.27 10.92 0.69
CA ILE A 25 -0.69 10.33 -0.25
C ILE A 25 -1.99 9.93 0.47
N ALA A 26 -1.89 9.24 1.61
CA ALA A 26 -3.07 8.84 2.38
C ALA A 26 -3.86 10.04 2.92
N SER A 27 -3.18 11.08 3.39
CA SER A 27 -3.81 12.32 3.84
C SER A 27 -4.59 13.01 2.72
N GLU A 28 -4.00 13.10 1.53
CA GLU A 28 -4.66 13.66 0.34
C GLU A 28 -5.86 12.82 -0.11
N ALA A 29 -5.74 11.48 -0.04
CA ALA A 29 -6.84 10.56 -0.34
C ALA A 29 -8.00 10.73 0.66
N SER A 30 -7.68 10.86 1.95
CA SER A 30 -8.67 11.10 3.00
C SER A 30 -9.49 12.37 2.75
N LYS A 31 -8.83 13.47 2.33
CA LYS A 31 -9.48 14.73 1.96
C LYS A 31 -10.45 14.59 0.79
N GLN A 32 -10.28 13.55 -0.04
CA GLN A 32 -11.17 13.22 -1.17
C GLN A 32 -12.28 12.23 -0.79
N GLY A 33 -12.41 11.87 0.49
CA GLY A 33 -13.42 10.92 0.97
C GLY A 33 -13.05 9.44 0.75
N ILE A 34 -11.78 9.15 0.46
CA ILE A 34 -11.27 7.77 0.43
C ILE A 34 -11.07 7.32 1.88
N THR A 35 -11.61 6.14 2.19
CA THR A 35 -11.57 5.53 3.53
C THR A 35 -10.73 4.27 3.54
N SER A 36 -10.54 3.64 2.38
CA SER A 36 -9.74 2.42 2.24
C SER A 36 -8.95 2.43 0.93
N ILE A 37 -7.73 1.91 0.95
CA ILE A 37 -6.84 1.79 -0.22
C ILE A 37 -6.31 0.36 -0.31
N ILE A 38 -6.43 -0.29 -1.46
CA ILE A 38 -5.80 -1.58 -1.72
C ILE A 38 -4.37 -1.33 -2.22
N ALA A 39 -3.38 -1.86 -1.50
CA ALA A 39 -1.99 -1.82 -1.93
C ALA A 39 -1.79 -2.70 -3.17
N ALA A 40 -1.11 -2.18 -4.18
CA ALA A 40 -0.83 -2.92 -5.42
C ALA A 40 0.66 -2.87 -5.79
N PRO A 41 1.57 -3.44 -4.97
CA PRO A 41 2.98 -3.52 -5.32
C PRO A 41 3.21 -4.33 -6.62
N HIS A 42 4.25 -3.96 -7.36
CA HIS A 42 4.59 -4.53 -8.67
C HIS A 42 5.56 -5.71 -8.62
N HIS A 43 6.21 -5.97 -7.47
CA HIS A 43 7.16 -7.07 -7.42
C HIS A 43 6.43 -8.42 -7.46
N PRO A 44 6.94 -9.39 -8.25
CA PRO A 44 6.45 -10.76 -8.21
C PRO A 44 6.58 -11.29 -6.78
N ILE A 45 5.46 -11.79 -6.27
CA ILE A 45 5.38 -12.47 -4.98
C ILE A 45 5.13 -13.91 -5.33
N ASP A 46 6.22 -14.52 -5.79
CA ASP A 46 6.18 -15.90 -6.28
C ASP A 46 6.49 -16.86 -5.11
N SER A 47 6.53 -16.33 -3.88
CA SER A 47 6.86 -17.03 -2.65
C SER A 47 5.96 -16.59 -1.48
N GLU A 48 5.76 -17.51 -0.53
CA GLU A 48 5.11 -17.25 0.75
C GLU A 48 5.79 -16.10 1.53
N SER A 49 7.12 -16.00 1.41
CA SER A 49 7.89 -14.91 2.04
C SER A 49 7.53 -13.53 1.49
N GLY A 50 7.26 -13.39 0.19
CA GLY A 50 6.84 -12.11 -0.39
C GLY A 50 5.42 -11.72 0.06
N TYR A 51 4.54 -12.70 0.27
CA TYR A 51 3.18 -12.45 0.74
C TYR A 51 3.20 -11.95 2.20
N ASN A 52 3.97 -12.62 3.06
CA ASN A 52 4.13 -12.21 4.45
C ASN A 52 4.76 -10.81 4.55
N ALA A 53 5.71 -10.47 3.68
CA ALA A 53 6.28 -9.13 3.63
C ALA A 53 5.22 -8.04 3.34
N ILE A 54 4.28 -8.29 2.41
CA ILE A 54 3.15 -7.36 2.19
C ILE A 54 2.34 -7.19 3.47
N LEU A 55 1.99 -8.30 4.13
CA LEU A 55 1.16 -8.25 5.33
C LEU A 55 1.83 -7.43 6.43
N ASP A 56 3.13 -7.63 6.65
CA ASP A 56 3.91 -6.85 7.60
C ASP A 56 3.94 -5.37 7.22
N SER A 57 4.18 -5.04 5.95
CA SER A 57 4.20 -3.65 5.50
C SER A 57 2.85 -2.96 5.59
N VAL A 58 1.76 -3.68 5.29
CA VAL A 58 0.39 -3.18 5.46
C VAL A 58 0.10 -2.91 6.93
N ARG A 59 0.51 -3.81 7.84
CA ARG A 59 0.38 -3.60 9.29
C ARG A 59 1.13 -2.33 9.71
N ASP A 60 2.41 -2.24 9.38
CA ASP A 60 3.26 -1.12 9.79
C ASP A 60 2.75 0.23 9.23
N MET A 61 2.27 0.23 7.99
CA MET A 61 1.66 1.41 7.37
C MET A 61 0.36 1.82 8.10
N ASN A 62 -0.51 0.87 8.43
CA ASN A 62 -1.75 1.14 9.17
C ASN A 62 -1.48 1.67 10.59
N GLU A 63 -0.45 1.14 11.27
CA GLU A 63 0.00 1.66 12.56
C GLU A 63 0.46 3.12 12.45
N GLN A 64 1.24 3.43 11.42
CA GLN A 64 1.71 4.79 11.19
C GLN A 64 0.58 5.76 10.81
N LEU A 65 -0.40 5.32 10.01
CA LEU A 65 -1.59 6.10 9.67
C LEU A 65 -2.42 6.41 10.91
N LYS A 66 -2.60 5.41 11.79
CA LYS A 66 -3.29 5.58 13.07
C LYS A 66 -2.54 6.56 13.97
N ALA A 67 -1.22 6.42 14.11
CA ALA A 67 -0.39 7.36 14.88
C ALA A 67 -0.45 8.79 14.32
N SER A 68 -0.61 8.93 13.01
CA SER A 68 -0.71 10.21 12.32
C SER A 68 -2.16 10.75 12.22
N GLN A 69 -3.13 10.05 12.82
CA GLN A 69 -4.57 10.38 12.78
C GLN A 69 -5.13 10.54 11.36
N ILE A 70 -4.65 9.74 10.41
CA ILE A 70 -5.16 9.71 9.03
C ILE A 70 -6.22 8.59 8.95
N PRO A 71 -7.51 8.90 8.72
CA PRO A 71 -8.59 7.91 8.74
C PRO A 71 -8.69 7.17 7.40
N VAL A 72 -7.61 6.50 7.02
CA VAL A 72 -7.52 5.63 5.85
C VAL A 72 -6.99 4.28 6.30
N GLU A 73 -7.63 3.21 5.83
CA GLU A 73 -7.18 1.84 6.03
C GLU A 73 -6.49 1.31 4.77
N ILE A 74 -5.33 0.68 4.93
CA ILE A 74 -4.64 -0.02 3.85
C ILE A 74 -5.00 -1.50 3.91
N LEU A 75 -5.43 -2.04 2.78
CA LEU A 75 -5.73 -3.46 2.58
C LEU A 75 -4.64 -4.12 1.71
N PRO A 76 -4.30 -5.38 1.97
CA PRO A 76 -3.31 -6.09 1.15
C PRO A 76 -3.85 -6.36 -0.26
N GLY A 77 -2.94 -6.35 -1.24
CA GLY A 77 -3.22 -6.67 -2.63
C GLY A 77 -1.92 -6.80 -3.42
N GLN A 78 -2.02 -7.05 -4.73
CA GLN A 78 -0.86 -7.18 -5.61
C GLN A 78 -1.22 -6.80 -7.04
N GLY A 79 -0.36 -6.04 -7.71
CA GLY A 79 -0.46 -5.79 -9.15
C GLY A 79 0.23 -6.91 -9.91
N THR A 80 -0.52 -7.87 -10.43
CA THR A 80 0.04 -9.01 -11.17
C THR A 80 0.46 -8.61 -12.58
N ARG A 81 1.65 -9.04 -13.01
CA ARG A 81 2.09 -8.94 -14.41
C ARG A 81 1.66 -10.19 -15.17
N ILE A 82 1.04 -9.99 -16.32
CA ILE A 82 0.73 -11.09 -17.25
C ILE A 82 1.99 -11.39 -18.05
N HIS A 83 2.54 -12.59 -17.91
CA HIS A 83 3.61 -13.09 -18.76
C HIS A 83 2.98 -13.84 -19.93
N GLY A 84 3.26 -13.39 -21.15
CA GLY A 84 2.89 -14.12 -22.37
C GLY A 84 3.77 -15.36 -22.55
N ILE A 85 3.18 -16.41 -23.12
CA ILE A 85 3.85 -17.62 -23.59
C ILE A 85 4.53 -17.40 -24.94
#